data_AF-A0A8J7KCV1-F1
#
_entry.id   AF-A0A8J7KCV1-F1
#
_cell.length_a   1.000
_cell.length_b   1.000
_cell.length_c   1.000
_cell.angle_alpha   90.00
_cell.angle_beta   90.00
_cell.angle_gamma   90.00
#
_symmetry.space_group_name_H-M   'P 1'
#
loop_
_entity.id
_entity.type
_entity.pdbx_description
1 polymer ?
#
loop_
_entity_poly.entity_id
_entity_poly.type
_entity_poly.pdbx_seq_one_letter_code
_entity_poly.pdbx_strand_id
1 'polypeptide(L)'
;MAQADCYLADWPGPLAQWQGEIDAYVFRALEPGMQAGCWDATDAADSQYQCLPAELRWLGALVTLDAQVCNGGFDQFFENSYGAVAEEALAGFRAFGLQEFAELCEAVCACLPRPVPRDQDERLALLEALRERREQHPAYADAAALAQARRQFEHWDAYTDDYFALMRRPFASLPAAYRAGLWGPLSHYIDQHPERFFRMPEAN
;
A
#
# COMPACT_ATOMS: atom_id res chain seq x y z
N MET A 1 -8.85 -17.38 12.16
CA MET A 1 -7.45 -17.00 12.48
C MET A 1 -7.25 -15.62 11.90
N ALA A 2 -6.91 -14.66 12.76
CA ALA A 2 -7.25 -13.25 12.66
C ALA A 2 -6.18 -12.41 11.93
N GLN A 3 -6.53 -11.17 11.55
CA GLN A 3 -5.70 -10.07 11.02
C GLN A 3 -4.25 -9.95 11.59
N ALA A 4 -3.96 -10.56 12.74
CA ALA A 4 -2.67 -10.51 13.43
C ALA A 4 -1.50 -11.14 12.63
N ASP A 5 -1.73 -12.11 11.74
CA ASP A 5 -0.63 -12.76 10.99
C ASP A 5 -0.12 -11.92 9.79
N CYS A 6 -0.62 -10.68 9.60
CA CYS A 6 -0.35 -9.85 8.43
C CYS A 6 0.52 -8.62 8.75
N TYR A 7 0.58 -8.17 10.00
CA TYR A 7 1.32 -6.96 10.37
C TYR A 7 2.84 -7.19 10.35
N LEU A 8 3.56 -6.21 9.82
CA LEU A 8 5.03 -6.14 9.90
C LEU A 8 5.54 -6.29 11.35
N ALA A 9 4.82 -5.72 12.33
CA ALA A 9 5.18 -5.76 13.75
C ALA A 9 5.19 -7.18 14.34
N ASP A 10 4.40 -8.09 13.76
CA ASP A 10 4.30 -9.49 14.19
C ASP A 10 5.19 -10.41 13.34
N TRP A 11 5.96 -9.86 12.39
CA TRP A 11 6.81 -10.61 11.49
C TRP A 11 8.23 -10.82 12.05
N PRO A 12 8.69 -12.06 12.31
CA PRO A 12 10.05 -12.34 12.82
C PRO A 12 11.15 -12.23 11.75
N GLY A 13 10.90 -11.47 10.67
CA GLY A 13 11.75 -11.35 9.49
C GLY A 13 13.01 -10.49 9.66
N PRO A 14 13.94 -10.50 8.69
CA PRO A 14 15.05 -9.56 8.61
C PRO A 14 14.57 -8.10 8.63
N LEU A 15 13.38 -7.81 8.12
CA LEU A 15 12.76 -6.49 8.23
C LEU A 15 12.54 -6.02 9.68
N ALA A 16 12.30 -6.93 10.63
CA ALA A 16 12.11 -6.56 12.04
C ALA A 16 13.36 -5.93 12.64
N GLN A 17 14.56 -6.33 12.17
CA GLN A 17 15.81 -5.72 12.61
C GLN A 17 15.97 -4.27 12.10
N TRP A 18 15.24 -3.92 11.04
CA TRP A 18 15.24 -2.60 10.41
C TRP A 18 14.01 -1.76 10.78
N GLN A 19 13.16 -2.24 11.68
CA GLN A 19 11.92 -1.55 12.06
C GLN A 19 12.20 -0.14 12.58
N GLY A 20 13.25 0.01 13.40
CA GLY A 20 13.64 1.31 13.95
C GLY A 20 14.08 2.30 12.87
N GLU A 21 14.81 1.85 11.85
CA GLU A 21 15.21 2.66 10.70
C GLU A 21 14.02 3.00 9.80
N ILE A 22 13.13 2.05 9.53
CA ILE A 22 11.90 2.30 8.78
C ILE A 22 11.08 3.37 9.51
N ASP A 23 10.89 3.23 10.82
CA ASP A 23 10.17 4.21 11.61
C ASP A 23 10.85 5.59 11.60
N ALA A 24 12.17 5.62 11.76
CA ALA A 24 12.94 6.85 11.85
C ALA A 24 13.05 7.61 10.52
N TYR A 25 13.21 6.92 9.39
CA TYR A 25 13.49 7.55 8.10
C TYR A 25 12.26 7.69 7.23
N VAL A 26 11.37 6.70 7.26
CA VAL A 26 10.25 6.64 6.34
C VAL A 26 9.02 7.29 6.96
N PHE A 27 8.60 6.86 8.15
CA PHE A 27 7.41 7.43 8.77
C PHE A 27 7.61 8.88 9.18
N ARG A 28 8.79 9.26 9.69
CA ARG A 28 9.09 10.66 9.97
C ARG A 28 9.00 11.56 8.74
N ALA A 29 9.42 11.07 7.57
CA ALA A 29 9.36 11.85 6.33
C ALA A 29 7.93 11.95 5.77
N LEU A 30 7.10 10.93 6.01
CA LEU A 30 5.71 10.90 5.60
C LEU A 30 4.78 11.65 6.56
N GLU A 31 5.11 11.70 7.85
CA GLU A 31 4.25 12.21 8.93
C GLU A 31 3.67 13.61 8.67
N PRO A 32 4.44 14.60 8.17
CA PRO A 32 3.88 15.93 7.96
C PRO A 32 2.77 15.93 6.89
N GLY A 33 2.88 15.10 5.85
CA GLY A 33 1.87 15.00 4.78
C GLY A 33 0.66 14.19 5.23
N MET A 34 0.91 13.14 6.03
CA MET A 34 -0.15 12.36 6.66
C MET A 34 -1.01 13.21 7.60
N GLN A 35 -0.40 14.10 8.38
CA GLN A 35 -1.11 15.01 9.30
C GLN A 35 -1.85 16.13 8.57
N ALA A 36 -1.27 16.65 7.49
CA ALA A 36 -1.86 17.74 6.74
C ALA A 36 -3.06 17.28 5.89
N GLY A 37 -3.08 16.04 5.42
CA GLY A 37 -4.09 15.54 4.48
C GLY A 37 -3.94 16.10 3.06
N CYS A 38 -3.19 17.19 2.90
CA CYS A 38 -2.70 17.73 1.64
C CYS A 38 -1.24 17.31 1.41
N TRP A 39 -0.95 16.91 0.17
CA TRP A 39 0.36 16.48 -0.29
C TRP A 39 0.70 17.27 -1.54
N ASP A 40 0.98 18.57 -1.38
CA ASP A 40 1.45 19.41 -2.47
C ASP A 40 2.98 19.58 -2.43
N ALA A 41 3.59 19.84 -3.61
CA ALA A 41 5.04 20.00 -3.72
C ALA A 41 5.60 21.24 -2.99
N THR A 42 4.73 22.12 -2.50
CA THR A 42 5.07 23.31 -1.71
C THR A 42 5.00 23.06 -0.20
N ASP A 43 4.38 21.96 0.24
CA ASP A 43 4.34 21.53 1.61
C ASP A 43 5.67 20.87 2.02
N ALA A 44 6.14 21.23 3.21
CA ALA A 44 7.40 20.72 3.77
C ALA A 44 7.43 19.17 3.83
N ALA A 45 6.26 18.54 3.94
CA ALA A 45 6.04 17.09 3.90
C ALA A 45 6.52 16.41 2.62
N ASP A 46 5.99 16.86 1.48
CA ASP A 46 6.29 16.29 0.17
C ASP A 46 7.76 16.54 -0.15
N SER A 47 8.32 17.67 0.31
CA SER A 47 9.73 18.00 0.13
C SER A 47 10.69 17.00 0.80
N GLN A 48 10.42 16.55 2.02
CA GLN A 48 11.31 15.63 2.76
C GLN A 48 11.16 14.19 2.28
N TYR A 49 9.93 13.74 2.09
CA TYR A 49 9.67 12.40 1.56
C TYR A 49 10.25 12.23 0.16
N GLN A 50 10.10 13.22 -0.73
CA GLN A 50 10.67 13.15 -2.07
C GLN A 50 12.20 13.18 -2.10
N CYS A 51 12.86 13.71 -1.07
CA CYS A 51 14.32 13.67 -0.95
C CYS A 51 14.88 12.29 -0.57
N LEU A 52 14.05 11.36 -0.09
CA LEU A 52 14.50 10.00 0.20
C LEU A 52 14.89 9.26 -1.10
N PRO A 53 15.84 8.31 -1.07
CA PRO A 53 16.03 7.36 -2.15
C PRO A 53 14.72 6.66 -2.57
N ALA A 54 14.60 6.34 -3.85
CA ALA A 54 13.36 5.77 -4.40
C ALA A 54 12.95 4.47 -3.68
N GLU A 55 13.92 3.63 -3.35
CA GLU A 55 13.74 2.35 -2.64
C GLU A 55 13.16 2.55 -1.24
N LEU A 56 13.60 3.58 -0.51
CA LEU A 56 13.04 3.92 0.79
C LEU A 56 11.61 4.48 0.67
N ARG A 57 11.33 5.28 -0.35
CA ARG A 57 9.97 5.75 -0.63
C ARG A 57 9.03 4.59 -0.95
N TRP A 58 9.45 3.69 -1.83
CA TRP A 58 8.70 2.48 -2.19
C TRP A 58 8.46 1.58 -0.99
N LEU A 59 9.50 1.30 -0.19
CA LEU A 59 9.37 0.52 1.04
C LEU A 59 8.33 1.17 1.97
N GLY A 60 8.40 2.48 2.15
CA GLY A 60 7.43 3.19 2.98
C GLY A 60 6.00 3.17 2.48
N ALA A 61 5.84 3.30 1.17
CA ALA A 61 4.53 3.21 0.55
C ALA A 61 3.92 1.81 0.72
N LEU A 62 4.73 0.76 0.59
CA LEU A 62 4.30 -0.62 0.82
C LEU A 62 3.93 -0.89 2.28
N VAL A 63 4.75 -0.45 3.24
CA VAL A 63 4.44 -0.60 4.67
C VAL A 63 3.17 0.17 5.05
N THR A 64 3.01 1.38 4.51
CA THR A 64 1.83 2.20 4.73
C THR A 64 0.57 1.55 4.15
N LEU A 65 0.64 1.08 2.90
CA LEU A 65 -0.46 0.37 2.25
C LEU A 65 -0.86 -0.87 3.04
N ASP A 66 0.10 -1.71 3.40
CA ASP A 66 -0.16 -2.92 4.17
C ASP A 66 -0.84 -2.60 5.51
N ALA A 67 -0.32 -1.63 6.26
CA ALA A 67 -0.91 -1.23 7.53
C ALA A 67 -2.37 -0.77 7.40
N GLN A 68 -2.69 0.03 6.37
CA GLN A 68 -4.06 0.49 6.15
C GLN A 68 -4.98 -0.65 5.69
N VAL A 69 -4.51 -1.51 4.78
CA VAL A 69 -5.29 -2.66 4.29
C VAL A 69 -5.54 -3.66 5.42
N CYS A 70 -4.55 -3.93 6.27
CA CYS A 70 -4.72 -4.77 7.46
C CYS A 70 -5.71 -4.17 8.46
N ASN A 71 -5.72 -2.85 8.64
CA ASN A 71 -6.63 -2.16 9.57
C ASN A 71 -8.09 -2.15 9.07
N GLY A 72 -8.33 -1.86 7.79
CA GLY A 72 -9.69 -1.64 7.28
C GLY A 72 -9.83 -1.77 5.77
N GLY A 73 -8.96 -2.55 5.14
CA GLY A 73 -9.00 -2.80 3.70
C GLY A 73 -8.53 -1.63 2.84
N PHE A 74 -8.65 -1.78 1.52
CA PHE A 74 -8.29 -0.69 0.61
C PHE A 74 -9.23 0.52 0.75
N ASP A 75 -10.48 0.36 1.20
CA ASP A 75 -11.35 1.50 1.54
C ASP A 75 -10.68 2.44 2.54
N GLN A 76 -10.19 1.90 3.67
CA GLN A 76 -9.47 2.70 4.64
C GLN A 76 -8.20 3.33 4.04
N PHE A 77 -7.47 2.59 3.20
CA PHE A 77 -6.26 3.11 2.56
C PHE A 77 -6.51 4.37 1.74
N PHE A 78 -7.54 4.39 0.89
CA PHE A 78 -7.80 5.54 0.03
C PHE A 78 -8.59 6.66 0.70
N GLU A 79 -9.43 6.36 1.70
CA GLU A 79 -10.16 7.36 2.49
C GLU A 79 -9.22 8.19 3.38
N ASN A 80 -8.18 7.54 3.92
CA ASN A 80 -7.21 8.23 4.76
C ASN A 80 -6.17 8.99 3.92
N SER A 81 -5.45 9.92 4.56
CA SER A 81 -4.35 10.66 3.95
C SER A 81 -3.24 9.76 3.38
N TYR A 82 -3.12 8.54 3.89
CA TYR A 82 -2.20 7.49 3.44
C TYR A 82 -2.39 7.05 1.99
N GLY A 83 -3.57 7.22 1.39
CA GLY A 83 -3.81 6.89 -0.02
C GLY A 83 -2.93 7.69 -1.00
N ALA A 84 -2.25 8.73 -0.51
CA ALA A 84 -1.38 9.58 -1.32
C ALA A 84 -0.18 8.84 -1.91
N VAL A 85 0.26 7.75 -1.26
CA VAL A 85 1.42 6.98 -1.70
C VAL A 85 1.06 5.77 -2.56
N ALA A 86 -0.16 5.73 -3.12
CA ALA A 86 -0.64 4.61 -3.93
C ALA A 86 0.25 4.33 -5.17
N GLU A 87 0.72 5.39 -5.84
CA GLU A 87 1.61 5.27 -6.99
C GLU A 87 2.98 4.71 -6.60
N GLU A 88 3.54 5.20 -5.49
CA GLU A 88 4.81 4.71 -4.95
C GLU A 88 4.71 3.26 -4.50
N ALA A 89 3.57 2.83 -3.93
CA ALA A 89 3.33 1.46 -3.53
C ALA A 89 3.31 0.52 -4.75
N LEU A 90 2.56 0.90 -5.79
CA LEU A 90 2.51 0.17 -7.05
C LEU A 90 3.89 0.07 -7.72
N ALA A 91 4.65 1.18 -7.75
CA ALA A 91 6.01 1.18 -8.25
C ALA A 91 6.94 0.26 -7.41
N GLY A 92 6.77 0.27 -6.09
CA GLY A 92 7.51 -0.57 -5.16
C GLY A 92 7.26 -2.07 -5.38
N PHE A 93 6.00 -2.49 -5.53
CA PHE A 93 5.70 -3.89 -5.84
C PHE A 93 6.43 -4.35 -7.11
N ARG A 94 6.42 -3.53 -8.17
CA ARG A 94 7.15 -3.84 -9.41
C ARG A 94 8.66 -3.89 -9.21
N ALA A 95 9.22 -2.90 -8.52
CA ALA A 95 10.66 -2.79 -8.30
C ALA A 95 11.22 -3.95 -7.48
N PHE A 96 10.45 -4.47 -6.52
CA PHE A 96 10.85 -5.58 -5.67
C PHE A 96 10.44 -6.96 -6.22
N GLY A 97 9.94 -7.03 -7.46
CA GLY A 97 9.57 -8.29 -8.12
C GLY A 97 8.29 -8.94 -7.58
N LEU A 98 7.45 -8.19 -6.87
CA LEU A 98 6.18 -8.62 -6.29
C LEU A 98 5.04 -8.46 -7.32
N GLN A 99 5.17 -9.12 -8.47
CA GLN A 99 4.32 -8.88 -9.63
C GLN A 99 2.82 -9.14 -9.38
N GLU A 100 2.46 -10.20 -8.64
CA GLU A 100 1.06 -10.50 -8.31
C GLU A 100 0.42 -9.40 -7.44
N PHE A 101 1.18 -8.83 -6.50
CA PHE A 101 0.74 -7.68 -5.72
C PHE A 101 0.63 -6.42 -6.58
N ALA A 102 1.55 -6.21 -7.52
CA ALA A 102 1.49 -5.09 -8.45
C ALA A 102 0.24 -5.13 -9.33
N GLU A 103 -0.12 -6.31 -9.85
CA GLU A 103 -1.32 -6.51 -10.67
C GLU A 103 -2.60 -6.27 -9.87
N LEU A 104 -2.65 -6.80 -8.64
CA LEU A 104 -3.75 -6.54 -7.72
C LEU A 104 -3.89 -5.05 -7.41
N CYS A 105 -2.78 -4.38 -7.07
CA CYS A 105 -2.76 -2.96 -6.73
C CYS A 105 -3.12 -2.07 -7.93
N GLU A 106 -2.69 -2.44 -9.15
CA GLU A 106 -3.09 -1.76 -10.38
C GLU A 106 -4.61 -1.84 -10.58
N ALA A 107 -5.21 -3.02 -10.40
CA ALA A 107 -6.66 -3.22 -10.53
C ALA A 107 -7.44 -2.40 -9.49
N VAL A 108 -6.94 -2.36 -8.25
CA VAL A 108 -7.46 -1.53 -7.16
C VAL A 108 -7.39 -0.04 -7.52
N CYS A 109 -6.25 0.44 -8.01
CA CYS A 109 -6.04 1.84 -8.35
C CYS A 109 -6.79 2.28 -9.61
N ALA A 110 -7.10 1.37 -10.53
CA ALA A 110 -7.85 1.65 -11.75
C ALA A 110 -9.30 2.10 -11.49
N CYS A 111 -9.79 1.93 -10.26
CA CYS A 111 -11.09 2.48 -9.82
C CYS A 111 -11.08 4.01 -9.71
N LEU A 112 -9.90 4.65 -9.62
CA LEU A 112 -9.72 6.10 -9.53
C LEU A 112 -9.03 6.64 -10.80
N PRO A 113 -9.13 7.95 -11.08
CA PRO A 113 -8.29 8.61 -12.08
C PRO A 113 -6.80 8.32 -11.84
N ARG A 114 -6.02 8.28 -12.93
CA ARG A 114 -4.57 8.01 -12.90
C ARG A 114 -3.80 9.27 -13.31
N PRO A 115 -2.76 9.68 -12.55
CA PRO A 115 -2.33 9.11 -11.28
C PRO A 115 -3.39 9.31 -10.18
N VAL A 116 -3.40 8.42 -9.19
CA VAL A 116 -4.29 8.55 -8.02
C VAL A 116 -4.02 9.89 -7.35
N PRO A 117 -5.05 10.73 -7.11
CA PRO A 117 -4.84 12.02 -6.47
C PRO A 117 -4.17 11.88 -5.10
N ARG A 118 -3.18 12.72 -4.82
CA ARG A 118 -2.49 12.72 -3.51
C ARG A 118 -3.28 13.47 -2.45
N ASP A 119 -3.99 14.52 -2.85
CA ASP A 119 -4.88 15.29 -2.00
C ASP A 119 -6.04 14.41 -1.48
N GLN A 120 -6.25 14.44 -0.17
CA GLN A 120 -7.26 13.59 0.46
C GLN A 120 -8.68 14.04 0.10
N ASP A 121 -8.96 15.34 0.07
CA ASP A 121 -10.30 15.86 -0.22
C ASP A 121 -10.70 15.56 -1.67
N GLU A 122 -9.76 15.70 -2.61
CA GLU A 122 -9.97 15.30 -4.01
C GLU A 122 -10.29 13.80 -4.12
N ARG A 123 -9.54 12.93 -3.43
CA ARG A 123 -9.85 11.49 -3.39
C ARG A 123 -11.21 11.23 -2.78
N LEU A 124 -11.54 11.83 -1.64
CA LEU A 124 -12.81 11.61 -0.95
C LEU A 124 -14.00 12.00 -1.84
N ALA A 125 -13.92 13.13 -2.55
CA ALA A 125 -14.95 13.53 -3.50
C ALA A 125 -15.13 12.52 -4.65
N LEU A 126 -14.03 11.94 -5.16
CA LEU A 126 -14.09 10.88 -6.17
C LEU A 126 -14.69 9.59 -5.63
N LEU A 127 -14.36 9.21 -4.39
CA LEU A 127 -14.92 8.05 -3.71
C LEU A 127 -16.42 8.21 -3.47
N GLU A 128 -16.87 9.39 -3.05
CA GLU A 128 -18.29 9.71 -2.91
C GLU A 128 -19.01 9.61 -4.26
N ALA A 129 -18.48 10.23 -5.32
CA ALA A 129 -19.06 10.13 -6.66
C ALA A 129 -19.07 8.68 -7.21
N LEU A 130 -18.10 7.85 -6.83
CA LEU A 130 -18.13 6.41 -7.15
C LEU A 130 -19.25 5.70 -6.38
N ARG A 131 -19.44 6.01 -5.09
CA ARG A 131 -20.50 5.44 -4.25
C ARG A 131 -21.89 5.82 -4.76
N GLU A 132 -22.11 7.08 -5.14
CA GLU A 132 -23.38 7.55 -5.69
C GLU A 132 -23.70 6.90 -7.04
N ARG A 133 -22.73 6.87 -7.97
CA ARG A 133 -22.91 6.20 -9.28
C ARG A 133 -23.25 4.72 -9.13
N ARG A 134 -22.65 4.07 -8.13
CA ARG A 134 -22.93 2.67 -7.78
C ARG A 134 -24.36 2.50 -7.27
N GLU A 135 -24.81 3.31 -6.32
CA GLU A 135 -26.18 3.24 -5.79
C GLU A 135 -27.24 3.47 -6.87
N GLN A 136 -26.92 4.28 -7.88
CA GLN A 136 -27.81 4.56 -9.01
C GLN A 136 -27.70 3.53 -10.15
N HIS A 137 -26.77 2.57 -10.07
CA HIS A 137 -26.55 1.62 -11.15
C HIS A 137 -27.67 0.57 -11.21
N PRO A 138 -28.31 0.33 -12.38
CA PRO A 138 -29.50 -0.52 -12.50
C PRO A 138 -29.31 -1.97 -11.99
N ALA A 139 -28.06 -2.44 -12.01
CA ALA A 139 -27.68 -3.77 -11.50
C ALA A 139 -27.86 -3.92 -9.98
N TYR A 140 -27.94 -2.83 -9.21
CA TYR A 140 -28.22 -2.90 -7.77
C TYR A 140 -29.70 -3.14 -7.43
N ALA A 141 -30.58 -3.22 -8.45
CA ALA A 141 -31.98 -3.62 -8.29
C ALA A 141 -32.24 -5.14 -8.38
N ASP A 142 -31.24 -5.93 -8.82
CA ASP A 142 -31.35 -7.38 -9.08
C ASP A 142 -30.12 -8.13 -8.53
N ALA A 143 -30.34 -9.22 -7.76
CA ALA A 143 -29.28 -10.01 -7.14
C ALA A 143 -28.31 -10.69 -8.13
N ALA A 144 -28.75 -11.02 -9.36
CA ALA A 144 -27.89 -11.64 -10.39
C ALA A 144 -27.04 -10.58 -11.12
N ALA A 145 -27.64 -9.43 -11.45
CA ALA A 145 -26.89 -8.27 -11.94
C ALA A 145 -25.93 -7.72 -10.88
N LEU A 146 -26.30 -7.77 -9.59
CA LEU A 146 -25.41 -7.45 -8.47
C LEU A 146 -24.15 -8.32 -8.54
N ALA A 147 -24.30 -9.65 -8.70
CA ALA A 147 -23.19 -10.61 -8.84
C ALA A 147 -22.19 -10.26 -9.97
N GLN A 148 -22.69 -9.72 -11.09
CA GLN A 148 -21.88 -9.31 -12.23
C GLN A 148 -21.32 -7.89 -12.08
N ALA A 149 -22.08 -6.98 -11.49
CA ALA A 149 -21.62 -5.68 -11.05
C ALA A 149 -20.53 -5.80 -9.98
N ARG A 150 -20.49 -6.88 -9.18
CA ARG A 150 -19.40 -7.14 -8.22
C ARG A 150 -18.03 -7.14 -8.87
N ARG A 151 -17.93 -7.65 -10.09
CA ARG A 151 -16.65 -7.71 -10.81
C ARG A 151 -16.26 -6.40 -11.50
N GLN A 152 -17.21 -5.51 -11.75
CA GLN A 152 -16.96 -4.22 -12.43
C GLN A 152 -16.98 -3.03 -11.46
N PHE A 153 -17.62 -3.17 -10.30
CA PHE A 153 -17.97 -2.07 -9.39
C PHE A 153 -17.99 -2.44 -7.90
N GLU A 154 -17.72 -3.69 -7.46
CA GLU A 154 -17.64 -3.96 -6.02
C GLU A 154 -16.26 -3.75 -5.43
N HIS A 155 -16.37 -3.08 -4.29
CA HIS A 155 -15.59 -3.16 -3.07
C HIS A 155 -14.21 -3.79 -3.23
N TRP A 156 -13.27 -2.90 -3.04
CA TRP A 156 -11.99 -3.16 -2.43
C TRP A 156 -11.97 -4.24 -1.33
N ASP A 157 -13.09 -4.64 -0.71
CA ASP A 157 -13.23 -5.88 0.05
C ASP A 157 -12.74 -7.14 -0.69
N ALA A 158 -13.17 -7.37 -1.94
CA ALA A 158 -12.75 -8.56 -2.70
C ALA A 158 -11.25 -8.50 -3.01
N TYR A 159 -10.75 -7.32 -3.36
CA TYR A 159 -9.32 -7.08 -3.53
C TYR A 159 -8.54 -7.20 -2.21
N THR A 160 -9.16 -6.87 -1.07
CA THR A 160 -8.60 -7.02 0.27
C THR A 160 -8.50 -8.49 0.63
N ASP A 161 -9.52 -9.29 0.32
CA ASP A 161 -9.49 -10.75 0.47
C ASP A 161 -8.39 -11.39 -0.41
N ASP A 162 -8.27 -10.95 -1.66
CA ASP A 162 -7.22 -11.39 -2.57
C ASP A 162 -5.82 -10.96 -2.07
N TYR A 163 -5.69 -9.74 -1.54
CA TYR A 163 -4.46 -9.26 -0.90
C TYR A 163 -4.07 -10.18 0.26
N PHE A 164 -4.98 -10.48 1.18
CA PHE A 164 -4.72 -11.39 2.29
C PHE A 164 -4.48 -12.83 1.81
N ALA A 165 -5.07 -13.25 0.70
CA ALA A 165 -4.77 -14.54 0.10
C ALA A 165 -3.32 -14.57 -0.41
N LEU A 166 -2.84 -13.52 -1.10
CA LEU A 166 -1.44 -13.38 -1.51
C LEU A 166 -0.49 -13.35 -0.31
N MET A 167 -0.81 -12.57 0.72
CA MET A 167 -0.03 -12.48 1.97
C MET A 167 0.20 -13.85 2.63
N ARG A 168 -0.78 -14.75 2.56
CA ARG A 168 -0.71 -16.08 3.15
C ARG A 168 0.02 -17.11 2.28
N ARG A 169 0.37 -16.78 1.03
CA ARG A 169 1.03 -17.74 0.14
C ARG A 169 2.47 -17.98 0.60
N PRO A 170 2.90 -19.25 0.71
CA PRO A 170 4.27 -19.56 1.04
C PRO A 170 5.22 -19.17 -0.09
N PHE A 171 6.26 -18.41 0.21
CA PHE A 171 7.33 -18.14 -0.75
C PHE A 171 8.32 -19.32 -0.79
N ALA A 172 8.34 -20.03 -1.92
CA ALA A 172 8.94 -21.37 -2.04
C ALA A 172 10.46 -21.42 -1.81
N SER A 173 11.17 -20.30 -1.96
CA SER A 173 12.63 -20.20 -1.81
C SER A 173 13.10 -19.76 -0.42
N LEU A 174 12.18 -19.45 0.50
CA LEU A 174 12.54 -18.99 1.85
C LEU A 174 12.21 -20.02 2.95
N PRO A 175 13.00 -20.03 4.06
CA PRO A 175 12.69 -20.80 5.26
C PRO A 175 11.28 -20.52 5.77
N ALA A 176 10.65 -21.50 6.45
CA ALA A 176 9.24 -21.43 6.85
C ALA A 176 8.88 -20.18 7.68
N ALA A 177 9.81 -19.68 8.49
CA ALA A 177 9.66 -18.46 9.28
C ALA A 177 9.56 -17.18 8.42
N TYR A 178 9.91 -17.24 7.14
CA TYR A 178 9.94 -16.12 6.21
C TYR A 178 8.93 -16.26 5.06
N ARG A 179 7.95 -17.15 5.18
CA ARG A 179 7.03 -17.54 4.09
C ARG A 179 5.81 -16.64 3.86
N ALA A 180 5.67 -15.46 4.49
CA ALA A 180 4.56 -14.57 4.17
C ALA A 180 4.82 -13.91 2.81
N GLY A 181 3.79 -13.89 1.96
CA GLY A 181 3.89 -13.59 0.54
C GLY A 181 4.50 -12.23 0.20
N LEU A 182 4.25 -11.19 1.01
CA LEU A 182 4.85 -9.87 0.85
C LEU A 182 6.20 -9.76 1.56
N TRP A 183 6.19 -10.02 2.87
CA TRP A 183 7.32 -9.70 3.75
C TRP A 183 8.53 -10.60 3.54
N GLY A 184 8.32 -11.85 3.11
CA GLY A 184 9.39 -12.78 2.78
C GLY A 184 10.26 -12.27 1.62
N PRO A 185 9.71 -12.15 0.40
CA PRO A 185 10.47 -11.66 -0.76
C PRO A 185 11.06 -10.27 -0.54
N LEU A 186 10.32 -9.36 0.11
CA LEU A 186 10.82 -8.01 0.40
C LEU A 186 12.02 -8.03 1.35
N SER A 187 11.96 -8.83 2.42
CA SER A 187 13.11 -9.02 3.32
C SER A 187 14.31 -9.59 2.58
N HIS A 188 14.09 -10.58 1.71
CA HIS A 188 15.15 -11.18 0.91
C HIS A 188 15.81 -10.17 -0.04
N TYR A 189 15.02 -9.31 -0.67
CA TYR A 189 15.52 -8.23 -1.53
C TYR A 189 16.38 -7.24 -0.74
N ILE A 190 15.92 -6.82 0.44
CA ILE A 190 16.66 -5.89 1.32
C ILE A 190 17.97 -6.52 1.79
N ASP A 191 17.97 -7.79 2.18
CA ASP A 191 19.18 -8.51 2.60
C ASP A 191 20.22 -8.63 1.46
N GLN A 192 19.76 -8.72 0.22
CA GLN A 192 20.64 -8.73 -0.96
C GLN A 192 21.17 -7.35 -1.34
N HIS A 193 20.48 -6.28 -0.92
CA HIS A 193 20.74 -4.91 -1.33
C HIS A 193 20.70 -3.88 -0.16
N PRO A 194 21.32 -4.15 1.00
CA PRO A 194 21.18 -3.28 2.17
C PRO A 194 21.71 -1.86 1.93
N GLU A 195 22.68 -1.70 1.02
CA GLU A 195 23.24 -0.41 0.61
C GLU A 195 22.25 0.52 -0.07
N ARG A 196 21.14 0.00 -0.63
CA ARG A 196 20.11 0.79 -1.30
C ARG A 196 19.08 1.38 -0.35
N PHE A 197 19.06 0.91 0.91
CA PHE A 197 18.05 1.32 1.90
C PHE A 197 18.67 2.09 3.06
N PHE A 198 19.76 1.62 3.66
CA PHE A 198 20.19 2.13 4.97
C PHE A 198 21.59 2.75 4.99
N ARG A 199 22.23 2.91 3.82
CA ARG A 199 23.39 3.80 3.66
C ARG A 199 22.92 5.19 3.22
N MET A 200 22.52 6.02 4.18
CA MET A 200 22.42 7.45 3.93
C MET A 200 23.83 8.03 3.75
N PRO A 201 24.05 8.97 2.80
CA PRO A 201 25.33 9.67 2.71
C PRO A 201 25.59 10.35 4.05
N GLU A 202 26.82 10.26 4.55
CA GLU A 202 27.23 10.96 5.77
C GLU A 202 26.79 12.42 5.64
N ALA A 203 25.98 12.88 6.60
CA ALA A 203 25.58 14.28 6.68
C ALA A 203 26.87 15.11 6.78
N ASN A 204 27.15 15.86 5.73
CA ASN A 204 28.32 16.72 5.60
C ASN A 204 28.11 18.01 6.41
#